data_AF-A0A3B9GFN7-F1
#
_entry.id   AF-A0A3B9GFN7-F1
#
_cell.length_a   1.000
_cell.length_b   1.000
_cell.length_c   1.000
_cell.angle_alpha   90.00
_cell.angle_beta   90.00
_cell.angle_gamma   90.00
#
_symmetry.space_group_name_H-M   'P 1'
#
loop_
_entity.id
_entity.type
_entity.pdbx_description
1 polymer ?
#
loop_
_entity_poly.entity_id
_entity_poly.type
_entity_poly.pdbx_seq_one_letter_code
_entity_poly.pdbx_strand_id
1 'polypeptide(L)'
;MIQFYLLSVLLNIVAGYALYSYESEPRGSLFDGIRLFMKDQTVRLIMGILTFTVGFFKLLTVMRGDVPVVGDLLPSVAGMAVGVTLLLEFYRATANVSTEAIDKLDKIFIANRRLVGIVAMASGLVHFLFANVLFL
;
A
#
# COMPACT_ATOMS: atom_id res chain seq x y z
N MET A 1 -7.98 6.94 15.92
CA MET A 1 -6.79 7.24 16.79
C MET A 1 -5.74 7.96 15.95
N ILE A 2 -5.10 9.04 16.46
CA ILE A 2 -4.20 9.87 15.65
C ILE A 2 -2.97 9.11 15.13
N GLN A 3 -2.50 8.11 15.89
CA GLN A 3 -1.34 7.29 15.52
C GLN A 3 -1.63 6.42 14.29
N PHE A 4 -2.75 5.69 14.30
CA PHE A 4 -3.18 4.86 13.15
C PHE A 4 -3.55 5.71 11.93
N TYR A 5 -4.08 6.91 12.15
CA TYR A 5 -4.33 7.87 11.08
C TYR A 5 -3.03 8.23 10.35
N LEU A 6 -2.02 8.74 11.08
CA LEU A 6 -0.75 9.13 10.48
C LEU A 6 -0.03 7.94 9.84
N LEU A 7 -0.05 6.78 10.51
CA LEU A 7 0.59 5.58 10.00
C LEU A 7 -0.07 5.09 8.70
N SER A 8 -1.39 5.15 8.60
CA SER A 8 -2.13 4.82 7.37
C SER A 8 -1.74 5.76 6.22
N VAL A 9 -1.69 7.07 6.46
CA VAL A 9 -1.26 8.06 5.48
C VAL A 9 0.16 7.75 4.98
N LEU A 10 1.11 7.60 5.90
CA LEU A 10 2.51 7.39 5.55
C LEU A 10 2.72 6.08 4.80
N LEU A 11 2.11 4.99 5.25
CA LEU A 11 2.28 3.68 4.61
C LEU A 11 1.61 3.64 3.23
N ASN A 12 0.43 4.23 3.05
CA ASN A 12 -0.18 4.35 1.73
C ASN A 12 0.74 5.09 0.73
N ILE A 13 1.37 6.17 1.17
CA ILE A 13 2.29 6.95 0.33
C ILE A 13 3.57 6.16 0.04
N VAL A 14 4.25 5.66 1.08
CA VAL A 14 5.58 5.03 0.94
C VAL A 14 5.48 3.67 0.25
N ALA A 15 4.52 2.82 0.64
CA ALA A 15 4.31 1.53 0.01
C ALA A 15 3.69 1.67 -1.40
N GLY A 16 2.82 2.66 -1.60
CA GLY A 16 2.33 3.02 -2.93
C GLY A 16 3.47 3.46 -3.86
N TYR A 17 4.42 4.24 -3.36
CA TYR A 17 5.63 4.59 -4.09
C TYR A 17 6.51 3.38 -4.42
N ALA A 18 6.64 2.42 -3.50
CA ALA A 18 7.39 1.19 -3.75
C ALA A 18 6.79 0.32 -4.86
N LEU A 19 5.46 0.33 -5.04
CA LEU A 19 4.81 -0.30 -6.18
C LEU A 19 4.98 0.52 -7.47
N TYR A 20 4.79 1.84 -7.39
CA TYR A 20 4.91 2.75 -8.53
C TYR A 20 6.32 2.74 -9.15
N SER A 21 7.36 2.71 -8.31
CA SER A 21 8.75 2.86 -8.73
C SER A 21 9.44 1.55 -9.13
N TYR A 22 8.76 0.40 -9.01
CA TYR A 22 9.36 -0.92 -9.20
C TYR A 22 9.98 -1.12 -10.59
N GLU A 23 9.29 -0.72 -11.66
CA GLU A 23 9.78 -0.87 -13.04
C GLU A 23 10.70 0.27 -13.49
N SER A 24 10.93 1.26 -12.64
CA SER A 24 11.72 2.42 -13.03
C SER A 24 13.22 2.11 -12.95
N GLU A 25 13.92 2.31 -14.06
CA GLU A 25 15.38 2.17 -14.16
C GLU A 25 16.13 3.29 -13.40
N PRO A 26 17.27 3.00 -12.76
CA PRO A 26 18.16 4.01 -12.19
C PRO A 26 18.62 5.00 -13.27
N ARG A 27 18.76 6.28 -12.93
CA ARG A 27 19.19 7.34 -13.86
C ARG A 27 20.44 8.08 -13.38
N GLY A 28 21.14 7.56 -12.39
CA GLY A 28 22.26 8.23 -11.73
C GLY A 28 21.81 9.35 -10.79
N SER A 29 20.58 9.29 -10.26
CA SER A 29 20.03 10.31 -9.38
C SER A 29 20.31 10.01 -7.90
N LEU A 30 20.28 11.04 -7.04
CA LEU A 30 20.37 10.87 -5.58
C LEU A 30 19.25 9.98 -5.00
N PHE A 31 18.14 9.83 -5.71
CA PHE A 31 17.00 9.00 -5.28
C PHE A 31 17.14 7.53 -5.70
N ASP A 32 18.16 7.17 -6.47
CA ASP A 32 18.36 5.80 -6.94
C ASP A 32 18.63 4.84 -5.77
N GLY A 33 19.35 5.30 -4.73
CA GLY A 33 19.56 4.52 -3.51
C GLY A 33 18.26 4.16 -2.79
N ILE A 34 17.33 5.11 -2.68
CA ILE A 34 16.00 4.87 -2.10
C ILE A 34 15.21 3.89 -2.97
N ARG A 35 15.27 4.05 -4.29
CA ARG A 35 14.56 3.15 -5.21
C ARG A 35 15.12 1.72 -5.12
N LEU A 36 16.43 1.56 -5.03
CA LEU A 36 17.08 0.26 -4.86
C LEU A 36 16.69 -0.38 -3.51
N PHE A 37 16.69 0.40 -2.43
CA PHE A 37 16.21 -0.06 -1.12
C PHE A 37 14.76 -0.54 -1.17
N MET A 38 13.87 0.16 -1.88
CA MET A 38 12.45 -0.21 -2.04
C MET A 38 12.23 -1.42 -2.97
N LYS A 39 13.25 -1.83 -3.75
CA LYS A 39 13.24 -3.06 -4.56
C LYS A 39 13.68 -4.29 -3.76
N ASP A 40 14.34 -4.10 -2.62
CA ASP A 40 14.77 -5.20 -1.77
C ASP A 40 13.57 -6.06 -1.31
N GLN A 41 13.72 -7.38 -1.42
CA GLN A 41 12.63 -8.32 -1.17
C GLN A 41 12.18 -8.32 0.29
N THR A 42 13.12 -8.19 1.24
CA THR A 42 12.80 -8.13 2.67
C THR A 42 12.10 -6.83 3.02
N VAL A 43 12.56 -5.70 2.46
CA VAL A 43 11.88 -4.41 2.64
C VAL A 43 10.45 -4.46 2.12
N ARG A 44 10.24 -5.01 0.92
CA ARG A 44 8.89 -5.17 0.33
C ARG A 44 7.98 -6.05 1.18
N LEU A 45 8.51 -7.16 1.72
CA LEU A 45 7.76 -8.03 2.64
C LEU A 45 7.32 -7.28 3.90
N ILE A 46 8.26 -6.61 4.58
CA ILE A 46 7.97 -5.84 5.79
C ILE A 46 6.94 -4.76 5.50
N MET A 47 7.12 -4.00 4.41
CA MET A 47 6.17 -2.99 3.98
C MET A 47 4.80 -3.58 3.67
N GLY A 48 4.74 -4.75 3.02
CA GLY A 48 3.50 -5.44 2.70
C GLY A 48 2.71 -5.81 3.97
N ILE A 49 3.39 -6.42 4.95
CA ILE A 49 2.79 -6.78 6.24
C ILE A 49 2.29 -5.53 6.96
N LEU A 50 3.14 -4.53 7.15
CA LEU A 50 2.79 -3.31 7.89
C LEU A 50 1.63 -2.57 7.22
N THR A 51 1.67 -2.38 5.91
CA THR A 51 0.63 -1.62 5.18
C THR A 51 -0.70 -2.36 5.21
N PHE A 52 -0.70 -3.69 5.05
CA PHE A 52 -1.92 -4.48 5.16
C PHE A 52 -2.53 -4.40 6.56
N THR A 53 -1.71 -4.65 7.59
CA THR A 53 -2.17 -4.63 8.99
C THR A 53 -2.70 -3.26 9.39
N VAL A 54 -2.02 -2.18 9.00
CA VAL A 54 -2.46 -0.81 9.30
C VAL A 54 -3.73 -0.46 8.53
N GLY A 55 -3.83 -0.81 7.24
CA GLY A 55 -5.06 -0.62 6.46
C GLY A 55 -6.25 -1.34 7.09
N PHE A 56 -6.06 -2.58 7.53
CA PHE A 56 -7.10 -3.34 8.22
C PHE A 56 -7.51 -2.71 9.56
N PHE A 57 -6.56 -2.31 10.42
CA PHE A 57 -6.89 -1.68 11.69
C PHE A 57 -7.46 -0.27 11.54
N LYS A 58 -7.09 0.46 10.49
CA LYS A 58 -7.62 1.81 10.24
C LYS A 58 -9.13 1.78 10.00
N LEU A 59 -9.63 0.74 9.34
CA LEU A 59 -11.06 0.49 9.14
C LEU A 59 -11.83 0.40 10.48
N LEU A 60 -11.18 -0.09 11.54
CA LEU A 60 -11.75 -0.20 12.89
C LEU A 60 -11.46 1.02 13.78
N THR A 61 -10.37 1.74 13.54
CA THR A 61 -9.79 2.73 14.46
C THR A 61 -9.93 4.17 13.97
N VAL A 62 -11.17 4.55 13.65
CA VAL A 62 -11.49 5.84 13.03
C VAL A 62 -11.04 7.06 13.82
N MET A 63 -10.91 8.20 13.13
CA MET A 63 -10.65 9.48 13.80
C MET A 63 -11.80 9.85 14.73
N ARG A 64 -11.48 10.54 15.83
CA ARG A 64 -12.48 10.90 16.84
C ARG A 64 -13.54 11.80 16.20
N GLY A 65 -14.80 11.38 16.26
CA GLY A 65 -15.93 12.10 15.69
C GLY A 65 -16.35 11.60 14.30
N ASP A 66 -15.65 10.63 13.72
CA ASP A 66 -15.98 10.06 12.42
C ASP A 66 -16.74 8.72 12.53
N VAL A 67 -17.38 8.30 11.44
CA VAL A 67 -18.23 7.10 11.39
C VAL A 67 -17.34 5.86 11.30
N PRO A 68 -17.42 4.91 12.26
CA PRO A 68 -16.67 3.65 12.20
C PRO A 68 -16.85 2.94 10.86
N VAL A 69 -15.80 2.31 10.34
CA VAL A 69 -15.78 1.58 9.05
C VAL A 69 -15.89 2.46 7.81
N VAL A 70 -16.82 3.43 7.81
CA VAL A 70 -17.15 4.24 6.64
C VAL A 70 -16.23 5.45 6.51
N GLY A 71 -15.85 6.07 7.62
CA GLY A 71 -15.06 7.30 7.67
C GLY A 71 -13.72 7.19 6.92
N ASP A 72 -12.98 6.11 7.15
CA ASP A 72 -11.64 5.91 6.57
C ASP A 72 -11.59 4.81 5.50
N LEU A 73 -12.69 4.56 4.78
CA LEU A 73 -12.80 3.41 3.89
C LEU A 73 -11.76 3.43 2.76
N LEU A 74 -11.60 4.58 2.10
CA LEU A 74 -10.70 4.73 0.96
C LEU A 74 -9.23 4.45 1.34
N PRO A 75 -8.62 5.10 2.36
CA PRO A 75 -7.24 4.84 2.75
C PRO A 75 -7.03 3.44 3.33
N SER A 76 -8.05 2.86 3.97
CA SER A 76 -7.98 1.50 4.51
C SER A 76 -7.93 0.46 3.40
N VAL A 77 -8.83 0.57 2.42
CA VAL A 77 -8.88 -0.34 1.26
C VAL A 77 -7.65 -0.16 0.38
N ALA A 78 -7.21 1.07 0.14
CA ALA A 78 -5.98 1.33 -0.60
C ALA A 78 -4.76 0.69 0.10
N GLY A 79 -4.64 0.85 1.42
CA GLY A 79 -3.55 0.25 2.19
C GLY A 79 -3.57 -1.27 2.16
N MET A 80 -4.75 -1.89 2.30
CA MET A 80 -4.90 -3.33 2.14
C MET A 80 -4.54 -3.80 0.73
N ALA A 81 -4.96 -3.10 -0.33
CA ALA A 81 -4.64 -3.44 -1.71
C ALA A 81 -3.14 -3.38 -1.99
N VAL A 82 -2.44 -2.34 -1.51
CA VAL A 82 -0.98 -2.23 -1.60
C VAL A 82 -0.30 -3.35 -0.84
N GLY A 83 -0.73 -3.60 0.40
CA GLY A 83 -0.19 -4.68 1.23
C GLY A 83 -0.33 -6.05 0.56
N VAL A 84 -1.53 -6.38 0.07
CA VAL A 84 -1.77 -7.62 -0.69
C VAL A 84 -0.88 -7.71 -1.92
N THR A 85 -0.72 -6.62 -2.68
CA THR A 85 0.13 -6.61 -3.87
C THR A 85 1.58 -6.94 -3.53
N LEU A 86 2.14 -6.31 -2.50
CA LEU A 86 3.52 -6.56 -2.05
C LEU A 86 3.73 -7.99 -1.52
N LEU A 87 2.75 -8.51 -0.76
CA LEU A 87 2.78 -9.88 -0.26
C LEU A 87 2.69 -10.91 -1.41
N LEU A 88 1.88 -10.63 -2.42
CA LEU A 88 1.73 -11.48 -3.59
C LEU A 88 3.00 -11.49 -4.44
N GLU A 89 3.67 -10.35 -4.62
CA GLU A 89 4.98 -10.30 -5.26
C GLU A 89 6.03 -11.12 -4.51
N PHE A 90 6.07 -11.02 -3.18
CA PHE A 90 6.96 -11.84 -2.36
C PHE A 90 6.66 -13.34 -2.53
N TYR A 91 5.38 -13.72 -2.49
CA TYR A 91 4.95 -15.10 -2.71
C TYR A 91 5.43 -15.63 -4.07
N ARG A 92 5.23 -14.85 -5.14
CA ARG A 92 5.67 -15.23 -6.50
C ARG A 92 7.18 -15.29 -6.67
N ALA A 93 7.94 -14.53 -5.89
CA ALA A 93 9.40 -14.60 -5.89
C ALA A 93 9.94 -15.84 -5.17
N THR A 94 9.18 -16.46 -4.27
CA THR A 94 9.66 -17.54 -3.39
C THR A 94 8.99 -18.90 -3.64
N ALA A 95 7.73 -18.93 -4.08
CA ALA A 95 6.96 -20.15 -4.24
C ALA A 95 6.90 -20.61 -5.71
N ASN A 96 7.14 -21.90 -5.94
CA ASN A 96 6.99 -22.54 -7.25
C ASN A 96 5.58 -23.12 -7.49
N VAL A 97 4.66 -22.91 -6.55
CA VAL A 97 3.30 -23.47 -6.62
C VAL A 97 2.32 -22.36 -7.00
N SER A 98 1.53 -22.61 -8.04
CA SER A 98 0.44 -21.73 -8.44
C SER A 98 -0.91 -22.44 -8.28
N THR A 99 -1.93 -21.68 -7.91
CA THR A 99 -3.33 -22.11 -7.96
C THR A 99 -4.11 -21.10 -8.79
N GLU A 100 -5.28 -21.50 -9.30
CA GLU A 100 -6.14 -20.62 -10.10
C GLU A 100 -6.47 -19.30 -9.38
N ALA A 101 -6.62 -19.35 -8.05
CA ALA A 101 -6.87 -18.17 -7.23
C ALA A 101 -5.68 -17.19 -7.24
N ILE A 102 -4.45 -17.69 -7.09
CA ILE A 102 -3.24 -16.86 -7.13
C ILE A 102 -3.07 -16.28 -8.55
N ASP A 103 -3.32 -17.06 -9.59
CA ASP A 103 -3.24 -16.58 -10.98
C ASP A 103 -4.25 -15.45 -11.28
N LYS A 104 -5.44 -15.50 -10.67
CA LYS A 104 -6.42 -14.39 -10.74
C LYS A 104 -5.94 -13.16 -9.99
N LEU A 105 -5.40 -13.33 -8.78
CA LEU A 105 -4.87 -12.22 -7.99
C LEU A 105 -3.70 -11.54 -8.70
N ASP A 106 -2.81 -12.29 -9.37
CA ASP A 106 -1.71 -11.71 -10.13
C ASP A 106 -2.18 -10.80 -11.25
N LYS A 107 -3.18 -11.25 -12.03
CA LYS A 107 -3.75 -10.49 -13.14
C LYS A 107 -4.43 -9.20 -12.68
N ILE A 108 -4.88 -9.15 -11.43
CA ILE A 108 -5.52 -7.97 -10.86
C ILE A 108 -4.49 -7.07 -10.19
N PHE A 109 -3.71 -7.60 -9.23
CA PHE A 109 -2.84 -6.81 -8.37
C PHE A 109 -1.45 -6.59 -8.97
N ILE A 110 -0.74 -7.65 -9.36
CA ILE A 110 0.63 -7.52 -9.90
C ILE A 110 0.61 -6.80 -11.25
N ALA A 111 -0.28 -7.20 -12.15
CA ALA A 111 -0.40 -6.58 -13.48
C ALA A 111 -0.75 -5.08 -13.41
N ASN A 112 -1.49 -4.66 -12.38
CA ASN A 112 -1.87 -3.26 -12.17
C ASN A 112 -1.12 -2.60 -11.01
N ARG A 113 0.01 -3.16 -10.56
CA ARG A 113 0.74 -2.69 -9.35
C ARG A 113 1.02 -1.19 -9.36
N ARG A 114 1.36 -0.64 -10.53
CA ARG A 114 1.65 0.78 -10.69
C ARG A 114 0.42 1.64 -10.43
N LEU A 115 -0.74 1.21 -10.93
CA LEU A 115 -2.01 1.88 -10.70
C LEU A 115 -2.43 1.77 -9.23
N VAL A 116 -2.31 0.57 -8.64
CA VAL A 116 -2.57 0.35 -7.19
C VAL A 116 -1.71 1.31 -6.36
N GLY A 117 -0.42 1.45 -6.69
CA GLY A 117 0.49 2.37 -6.04
C GLY A 117 0.09 3.83 -6.18
N ILE A 118 -0.32 4.28 -7.37
CA ILE A 118 -0.79 5.66 -7.61
C ILE A 118 -2.06 5.95 -6.80
N VAL A 119 -3.04 5.05 -6.81
CA VAL A 119 -4.29 5.21 -6.07
C VAL A 119 -4.02 5.30 -4.57
N ALA A 120 -3.13 4.48 -4.04
CA ALA A 120 -2.77 4.54 -2.63
C ALA A 120 -2.03 5.82 -2.25
N MET A 121 -1.06 6.26 -3.06
CA MET A 121 -0.39 7.55 -2.83
C MET A 121 -1.39 8.70 -2.85
N ALA A 122 -2.30 8.72 -3.83
CA ALA A 122 -3.34 9.73 -3.93
C ALA A 122 -4.28 9.67 -2.71
N SER A 123 -4.73 8.48 -2.32
CA SER A 123 -5.58 8.28 -1.14
C SER A 123 -4.91 8.77 0.13
N GLY A 124 -3.63 8.44 0.37
CA GLY A 124 -2.89 8.91 1.53
C GLY A 124 -2.71 10.43 1.53
N LEU A 125 -2.40 11.03 0.39
CA LEU A 125 -2.26 12.49 0.25
C LEU A 125 -3.59 13.22 0.49
N VAL A 126 -4.68 12.74 -0.11
CA VAL A 126 -6.01 13.35 0.08
C VAL A 126 -6.47 13.18 1.53
N HIS A 127 -6.30 12.00 2.13
CA HIS A 127 -6.63 11.76 3.54
C HIS A 127 -5.84 12.69 4.47
N PHE A 128 -4.56 12.93 4.17
CA PHE A 128 -3.72 13.86 4.92
C PHE A 128 -4.23 15.31 4.85
N LEU A 129 -4.64 15.77 3.68
CA LEU A 129 -5.13 17.13 3.48
C LEU A 129 -6.55 17.34 4.04
N PHE A 130 -7.38 16.31 4.01
CA PHE A 130 -8.81 16.38 4.33
C PHE A 130 -9.22 15.36 5.39
N ALA A 131 -8.58 15.41 6.56
CA ALA A 131 -8.72 14.44 7.65
C ALA A 131 -10.14 14.24 8.23
N ASN A 132 -11.10 15.12 7.90
CA ASN A 132 -12.47 15.11 8.44
C ASN A 132 -13.54 14.84 7.35
N VAL A 133 -13.13 14.44 6.14
CA VAL A 133 -14.08 14.15 5.06
C VAL A 133 -14.46 12.68 5.12
N LEU A 134 -15.77 12.41 5.12
CA LEU A 134 -16.30 11.06 5.17
C LEU A 134 -15.83 10.25 3.95
N PHE A 135 -15.45 8.98 4.18
CA PHE A 135 -14.78 8.04 3.26
C PHE A 135 -13.28 8.25 3.08
N LEU A 136 -12.73 9.41 3.44
CA LEU A 136 -11.37 9.80 3.13
C LEU A 136 -10.42 9.62 4.27
#